data_AF-A0A315CQ01-F1
#
_entry.id   AF-A0A315CQ01-F1
#
_cell.length_a   1.000
_cell.length_b   1.000
_cell.length_c   1.000
_cell.angle_alpha   90.00
_cell.angle_beta   90.00
_cell.angle_gamma   90.00
#
_symmetry.space_group_name_H-M   'P 1'
#
loop_
_entity.id
_entity.type
_entity.pdbx_description
1 polymer ?
#
loop_
_entity_poly.entity_id
_entity_poly.type
_entity_poly.pdbx_seq_one_letter_code
_entity_poly.pdbx_strand_id
1 'polypeptide(L)'
;MTYASVARALSDVPPQTIPVLTREISAKDIPQPLLLALEARQAERAMILGLSQELMLSLRPELDRMAAELAQRSVEGMWAKRAEIYKTSSSTAI
;
A
#
# COMPACT_ATOMS: atom_id res chain seq x y z
N MET A 1 8.27 22.27 13.07
CA MET A 1 9.26 21.82 12.06
C MET A 1 10.26 20.93 12.78
N THR A 2 9.89 19.66 13.04
CA THR A 2 10.62 18.79 14.00
C THR A 2 10.72 17.35 13.49
N TYR A 3 10.88 17.15 12.18
CA TYR A 3 11.03 15.80 11.59
C TYR A 3 12.48 15.47 11.21
N ALA A 4 13.38 16.46 11.17
CA ALA A 4 14.77 16.27 10.77
C ALA A 4 15.65 15.60 11.86
N SER A 5 15.21 15.56 13.12
CA SER A 5 16.03 15.07 14.23
C SER A 5 16.05 13.53 14.35
N VAL A 6 15.04 12.83 13.84
CA VAL A 6 14.91 11.37 14.02
C VAL A 6 15.72 10.61 12.95
N ALA A 7 15.75 11.10 11.72
CA ALA A 7 16.47 10.47 10.62
C ALA A 7 18.00 10.42 10.85
N ARG A 8 18.55 11.45 11.52
CA ARG A 8 19.99 11.51 11.80
C ARG A 8 20.44 10.54 12.91
N ALA A 9 19.53 10.11 13.79
CA ALA A 9 19.85 9.14 14.85
C ALA A 9 19.97 7.70 14.33
N LEU A 10 19.35 7.38 13.18
CA LEU A 10 19.36 6.02 12.61
C LEU A 10 20.51 5.78 11.62
N SER A 11 21.18 6.84 11.15
CA SER A 11 22.28 6.74 10.18
C SER A 11 23.63 6.38 10.81
N ASP A 12 23.77 6.53 12.13
CA ASP A 12 25.01 6.30 12.88
C ASP A 12 24.98 4.98 13.67
N VAL A 13 23.99 4.12 13.40
CA VAL A 13 23.93 2.79 13.99
C VAL A 13 24.84 1.90 13.15
N PRO A 14 26.04 1.51 13.62
CA PRO A 14 26.84 0.50 12.93
C PRO A 14 25.96 -0.75 12.75
N PRO A 15 26.20 -1.62 11.74
CA PRO A 15 25.45 -2.85 11.58
C PRO A 15 25.62 -3.68 12.87
N GLN A 16 24.69 -3.50 13.81
CA GLN A 16 24.77 -4.15 15.10
C GLN A 16 24.36 -5.58 14.85
N THR A 17 25.30 -6.51 15.04
CA THR A 17 25.01 -7.91 15.25
C THR A 17 23.83 -7.98 16.20
N ILE A 18 22.68 -8.46 15.72
CA ILE A 18 21.48 -8.57 16.56
C ILE A 18 21.88 -9.37 17.79
N PRO A 19 21.83 -8.79 18.99
CA PRO A 19 22.32 -9.47 20.18
C PRO A 19 21.50 -10.73 20.40
N VAL A 20 22.18 -11.88 20.39
CA VAL A 20 21.56 -13.16 20.69
C VAL A 20 21.38 -13.21 22.20
N LEU A 21 20.15 -13.49 22.65
CA LEU A 21 19.87 -13.72 24.07
C LEU A 21 20.61 -14.99 24.50
N THR A 22 21.69 -14.82 25.27
CA THR A 22 22.52 -15.93 25.78
C THR A 22 21.97 -16.54 27.06
N ARG A 23 20.92 -15.94 27.62
CA ARG A 23 20.25 -16.37 28.86
C ARG A 23 18.76 -16.13 28.74
N GLU A 24 17.98 -17.03 29.32
CA GLU A 24 16.54 -16.85 29.47
C GLU A 24 16.27 -15.72 30.47
N ILE A 25 15.45 -14.76 30.07
CA ILE A 25 15.03 -13.63 30.92
C ILE A 25 13.64 -13.97 31.44
N SER A 26 13.44 -13.99 32.76
CA SER A 26 12.11 -14.19 33.31
C SER A 26 11.23 -12.99 33.00
N ALA A 27 9.95 -13.21 32.69
CA ALA A 27 8.99 -12.13 32.45
C ALA A 27 8.88 -11.17 33.67
N LYS A 28 9.19 -11.65 34.87
CA LYS A 28 9.21 -10.86 36.11
C LYS A 28 10.36 -9.84 36.18
N ASP A 29 11.43 -10.08 35.42
CA ASP A 29 12.62 -9.24 35.40
C ASP A 29 12.51 -8.13 34.34
N ILE A 30 11.44 -8.14 33.54
CA ILE A 30 11.20 -7.12 32.52
C ILE A 30 10.58 -5.88 33.18
N PRO A 31 11.19 -4.69 33.04
CA PRO A 31 10.63 -3.46 33.56
C PRO A 31 9.22 -3.19 33.04
N GLN A 32 8.27 -2.95 33.95
CA GLN A 32 6.88 -2.63 33.63
C GLN A 32 6.72 -1.49 32.59
N PRO A 33 7.50 -0.39 32.64
CA PRO A 33 7.38 0.66 31.63
C PRO A 33 7.71 0.18 30.20
N LEU A 34 8.62 -0.79 30.06
CA LEU A 34 8.95 -1.36 28.74
C LEU A 34 7.82 -2.24 28.21
N LEU A 35 7.16 -3.00 29.07
CA LEU A 35 5.98 -3.78 28.69
C LEU A 35 4.86 -2.87 28.21
N LEU A 36 4.54 -1.81 28.95
CA LEU A 36 3.52 -0.84 28.56
C LEU A 36 3.86 -0.12 27.25
N ALA A 37 5.14 0.27 27.06
CA ALA A 37 5.59 0.88 25.82
C ALA A 37 5.47 -0.09 24.63
N LEU A 38 5.77 -1.38 24.84
CA LEU A 38 5.63 -2.41 23.82
C LEU A 38 4.16 -2.66 23.46
N GLU A 39 3.27 -2.74 24.45
CA GLU A 39 1.83 -2.87 24.24
C GLU A 39 1.27 -1.69 23.45
N ALA A 40 1.65 -0.46 23.81
CA ALA A 40 1.25 0.74 23.07
C ALA A 40 1.73 0.68 21.60
N ARG A 41 2.98 0.25 21.36
CA ARG A 41 3.54 0.07 20.01
C ARG A 41 2.78 -1.01 19.22
N GLN A 42 2.39 -2.10 19.87
CA GLN A 42 1.61 -3.18 19.24
C GLN A 42 0.20 -2.71 18.88
N ALA A 43 -0.45 -1.97 19.77
CA ALA A 43 -1.77 -1.38 19.52
C ALA A 43 -1.74 -0.38 18.35
N GLU A 44 -0.75 0.50 18.30
CA GLU A 44 -0.54 1.43 17.18
C GLU A 44 -0.37 0.67 15.86
N ARG A 45 0.48 -0.35 15.84
CA ARG A 45 0.70 -1.18 14.64
C ARG A 45 -0.60 -1.86 14.19
N ALA A 46 -1.36 -2.43 15.12
CA ALA A 46 -2.62 -3.08 14.82
C ALA A 46 -3.63 -2.08 14.22
N MET A 47 -3.71 -0.86 14.76
CA MET A 47 -4.55 0.20 14.25
C MET A 47 -4.18 0.60 12.81
N ILE A 48 -2.89 0.82 12.54
CA ILE A 48 -2.41 1.19 11.19
C ILE A 48 -2.73 0.08 10.18
N LEU A 49 -2.50 -1.17 10.55
CA LEU A 49 -2.81 -2.31 9.67
C LEU A 49 -4.32 -2.44 9.45
N GLY A 50 -5.13 -2.24 10.48
CA GLY A 50 -6.59 -2.20 10.37
C GLY A 50 -7.07 -1.13 9.39
N LEU A 51 -6.58 0.10 9.53
CA LEU A 51 -6.90 1.21 8.62
C LEU A 51 -6.53 0.89 7.17
N SER A 52 -5.37 0.27 6.95
CA SER A 52 -4.96 -0.15 5.60
C SER A 52 -5.90 -1.20 5.01
N GLN A 53 -6.39 -2.12 5.84
CA GLN A 53 -7.35 -3.15 5.42
C GLN A 53 -8.70 -2.53 5.06
N GLU A 54 -9.21 -1.61 5.88
CA GLU A 54 -10.46 -0.88 5.62
C GLU A 54 -10.38 -0.06 4.33
N LEU A 55 -9.27 0.67 4.14
CA LEU A 55 -9.02 1.41 2.89
C LEU A 55 -9.02 0.46 1.68
N MET A 56 -8.32 -0.67 1.77
CA MET A 56 -8.28 -1.66 0.68
C MET A 56 -9.67 -2.23 0.38
N LEU A 57 -10.52 -2.44 1.38
CA LEU A 57 -11.90 -2.89 1.16
C LEU A 57 -12.75 -1.83 0.47
N SER A 58 -12.58 -0.55 0.84
CA SER A 58 -13.31 0.56 0.20
C SER A 58 -12.85 0.84 -1.24
N LEU A 59 -11.56 0.63 -1.55
CA LEU A 59 -10.96 1.00 -2.83
C LEU A 59 -11.12 -0.07 -3.92
N ARG A 60 -11.17 -1.36 -3.55
CA ARG A 60 -11.39 -2.47 -4.50
C ARG A 60 -12.57 -2.25 -5.46
N PRO A 61 -13.80 -1.97 -4.99
CA PRO A 61 -14.93 -1.81 -5.89
C PRO A 61 -14.79 -0.61 -6.83
N GLU A 62 -14.14 0.47 -6.36
CA GLU A 62 -13.93 1.66 -7.19
C GLU A 62 -12.87 1.40 -8.27
N LEU A 63 -11.81 0.67 -7.95
CA LEU A 63 -10.81 0.23 -8.94
C LEU A 63 -11.43 -0.69 -9.99
N ASP A 64 -12.27 -1.64 -9.57
CA ASP A 64 -12.97 -2.55 -10.47
C ASP A 64 -13.93 -1.78 -11.40
N ARG A 65 -14.66 -0.79 -10.86
CA ARG A 65 -15.53 0.10 -11.63
C ARG A 65 -14.74 0.89 -12.68
N MET A 66 -13.64 1.53 -12.27
CA MET A 66 -12.80 2.31 -13.17
C MET A 66 -12.16 1.44 -14.26
N ALA A 67 -11.71 0.24 -13.92
CA ALA A 67 -11.16 -0.72 -14.88
C ALA A 67 -12.21 -1.15 -15.91
N ALA A 68 -13.44 -1.42 -15.47
CA ALA A 68 -14.56 -1.78 -16.35
C ALA A 68 -14.92 -0.62 -17.30
N GLU A 69 -15.02 0.60 -16.80
CA GLU A 69 -15.32 1.78 -17.62
C GLU A 69 -14.22 2.05 -18.66
N LEU A 70 -12.95 1.90 -18.27
CA LEU A 70 -11.83 2.06 -19.19
C LEU A 70 -11.86 1.00 -20.30
N ALA A 71 -12.13 -0.26 -19.94
CA ALA A 71 -12.24 -1.36 -20.89
C ALA A 71 -13.40 -1.13 -21.87
N GLN A 72 -14.57 -0.72 -21.37
CA GLN A 72 -15.73 -0.40 -22.20
C GLN A 72 -15.42 0.71 -23.21
N ARG A 73 -14.88 1.85 -22.75
CA ARG A 73 -14.52 2.98 -23.63
C ARG A 73 -13.49 2.58 -24.68
N SER A 74 -12.55 1.71 -24.33
CA SER A 74 -11.55 1.19 -25.26
C SER A 74 -12.20 0.34 -26.37
N VAL A 75 -13.13 -0.56 -26.02
CA VAL A 75 -13.87 -1.38 -26.99
C VAL A 75 -14.74 -0.50 -27.89
N GLU A 76 -15.50 0.43 -27.32
CA GLU A 76 -16.31 1.40 -28.06
C GLU A 76 -15.45 2.22 -29.04
N GLY A 77 -14.29 2.70 -28.60
CA GLY A 77 -13.35 3.43 -29.45
C GLY A 77 -12.77 2.58 -30.58
N MET A 78 -12.43 1.31 -30.33
CA MET A 78 -11.98 0.39 -31.38
C MET A 78 -13.08 0.13 -32.41
N TRP A 79 -14.32 -0.05 -31.96
CA TRP A 79 -15.47 -0.28 -32.83
C TRP A 79 -15.77 0.95 -33.67
N ALA A 80 -15.76 2.15 -33.07
CA ALA A 80 -15.92 3.40 -33.80
C ALA A 80 -14.84 3.57 -34.89
N LYS A 81 -13.57 3.32 -34.57
CA LYS A 81 -12.47 3.33 -35.55
C LYS A 81 -12.69 2.33 -36.67
N ARG A 82 -13.16 1.11 -36.35
CA ARG A 82 -13.41 0.07 -37.35
C ARG A 82 -14.62 0.40 -38.23
N ALA A 83 -15.67 1.00 -37.69
CA ALA A 83 -16.83 1.46 -38.46
C ALA A 83 -16.46 2.56 -39.47
N GLU A 84 -15.58 3.49 -39.10
CA GLU A 84 -15.10 4.55 -40.01
C GLU A 84 -14.28 4.00 -41.19
N ILE A 85 -13.55 2.89 -41.01
CA ILE A 85 -12.82 2.21 -42.09
C ILE A 85 -13.80 1.65 -43.15
N TYR A 86 -14.97 1.15 -42.73
CA TYR A 86 -15.98 0.65 -43.68
C TYR A 86 -16.68 1.78 -44.45
N LYS A 87 -16.91 2.94 -43.83
CA LYS A 87 -17.50 4.09 -44.52
C LYS A 87 -16.56 4.65 -45.59
N THR A 88 -15.29 4.85 -45.24
CA THR A 88 -14.27 5.41 -46.15
C THR A 88 -13.96 4.48 -47.32
N SER A 89 -13.87 3.17 -47.10
CA SER A 89 -13.67 2.20 -48.19
C SER A 89 -14.85 2.09 -49.16
N SER A 90 -16.10 2.26 -48.69
CA SER A 90 -17.28 2.34 -49.59
C SER A 90 -17.33 3.64 -50.40
N SER A 91 -16.70 4.72 -49.92
CA SER A 91 -16.65 6.02 -50.60
C SER A 91 -15.54 6.14 -51.65
N THR A 92 -14.55 5.24 -51.66
CA THR A 92 -13.48 5.21 -52.67
C THR A 92 -13.80 4.28 -53.85
N ALA A 93 -14.90 3.53 -53.79
CA ALA A 93 -15.35 2.62 -54.86
C ALA A 93 -16.36 3.24 -55.85
N ILE A 94 -16.50 4.57 -55.86
CA ILE A 94 -17.39 5.32 -56.78
C ILE A 94 -16.57 6.40 -57.49
#